data_AF-A0A8B6G476-F1
#
_entry.id   AF-A0A8B6G476-F1
#
_cell.length_a   1.000
_cell.length_b   1.000
_cell.length_c   1.000
_cell.angle_alpha   90.00
_cell.angle_beta   90.00
_cell.angle_gamma   90.00
#
_symmetry.space_group_name_H-M   'P 1'
#
loop_
_entity.id
_entity.type
_entity.pdbx_description
1 polymer ?
#
loop_
_entity_poly.entity_id
_entity_poly.type
_entity_poly.pdbx_seq_one_letter_code
_entity_poly.pdbx_strand_id
1 'polypeptide(L)'
;MPIPGWDWKNKILKPKSTHQNIHYDFGNTLDDTGLVQLIEYPTRKDNILDLMITNLPNQVPRIEIMPGISDHDIVFMEFKITPSKLKQTPRNVPIYNQANWETIKKKRVYLQHTIQKVNHIPLMNFALHQNKTKELVVSIFHTKSSLQQKPMGYIRNKKINEKKRQTL
;
A
#
# COMPACT_ATOMS: atom_id res chain seq x y z
N MET A 1 -10.84 -10.62 -24.80
CA MET A 1 -11.32 -11.68 -25.71
C MET A 1 -11.35 -12.97 -24.92
N PRO A 2 -12.50 -13.66 -24.77
CA PRO A 2 -12.53 -14.97 -24.13
C PRO A 2 -11.75 -15.97 -24.98
N ILE A 3 -11.07 -16.94 -24.36
CA ILE A 3 -10.25 -17.97 -25.03
C ILE A 3 -10.94 -19.36 -24.88
N PRO A 4 -12.14 -19.57 -25.45
CA PRO A 4 -12.93 -20.80 -25.23
C PRO A 4 -12.30 -22.06 -25.85
N GLY A 5 -11.49 -21.87 -26.88
CA GLY A 5 -10.85 -22.93 -27.65
C GLY A 5 -9.57 -23.48 -27.04
N TRP A 6 -9.08 -22.94 -25.93
CA TRP A 6 -7.82 -23.40 -25.32
C TRP A 6 -8.08 -24.48 -24.27
N ASP A 7 -7.43 -25.63 -24.41
CA ASP A 7 -7.37 -26.66 -23.38
C ASP A 7 -6.24 -26.30 -22.42
N TRP A 8 -6.60 -25.74 -21.27
CA TRP A 8 -5.67 -25.32 -20.23
C TRP A 8 -4.91 -26.48 -19.58
N LYS A 9 -5.49 -27.69 -19.56
CA LYS A 9 -4.88 -28.87 -18.95
C LYS A 9 -3.79 -29.45 -19.83
N ASN A 10 -4.07 -29.57 -21.12
CA ASN A 10 -3.13 -30.16 -22.08
C ASN A 10 -2.28 -29.12 -22.82
N LYS A 11 -2.57 -27.81 -22.67
CA LYS A 11 -2.01 -26.70 -23.44
C LYS A 11 -2.15 -26.88 -24.95
N ILE A 12 -3.31 -27.39 -25.39
CA ILE A 12 -3.60 -27.67 -26.81
C ILE A 12 -4.84 -26.90 -27.23
N LEU A 13 -4.89 -26.48 -28.49
CA LEU A 13 -6.08 -25.88 -29.07
C LEU A 13 -7.14 -26.96 -29.38
N LYS A 14 -8.38 -26.74 -28.93
CA LYS A 14 -9.52 -27.59 -29.30
C LYS A 14 -9.72 -27.57 -30.83
N PRO A 15 -10.13 -28.69 -31.45
CA PRO A 15 -10.41 -28.75 -32.88
C PRO A 15 -11.43 -27.68 -33.30
N LYS A 16 -11.23 -27.07 -34.48
CA LYS A 16 -12.10 -26.02 -35.06
C LYS A 16 -12.18 -24.70 -34.27
N SER A 17 -11.22 -24.43 -33.38
CA SER A 17 -11.14 -23.12 -32.70
C SER A 17 -10.80 -22.00 -33.68
N THR A 18 -11.50 -20.87 -33.56
CA THR A 18 -11.22 -19.65 -34.33
C THR A 18 -9.96 -18.96 -33.81
N HIS A 19 -9.28 -18.18 -34.66
CA HIS A 19 -8.13 -17.35 -34.27
C HIS A 19 -6.93 -18.10 -33.64
N GLN A 20 -6.56 -19.26 -34.18
CA GLN A 20 -5.50 -20.13 -33.65
C GLN A 20 -4.20 -19.41 -33.27
N ASN A 21 -3.75 -18.46 -34.10
CA ASN A 21 -2.52 -17.69 -33.85
C ASN A 21 -2.58 -16.94 -32.51
N ILE A 22 -3.70 -16.28 -32.20
CA ILE A 22 -3.86 -15.52 -30.96
C ILE A 22 -3.78 -16.45 -29.73
N HIS A 23 -4.32 -17.66 -29.85
CA HIS A 23 -4.25 -18.63 -28.77
C HIS A 23 -2.82 -19.08 -28.48
N TYR A 24 -2.05 -19.39 -29.53
CA TYR A 24 -0.65 -19.77 -29.38
C TYR A 24 0.20 -18.61 -28.90
N ASP A 25 0.03 -17.41 -29.46
CA ASP A 25 0.76 -16.21 -29.03
C ASP A 25 0.53 -15.92 -27.55
N PHE A 26 -0.71 -16.06 -27.09
CA PHE A 26 -1.07 -15.90 -25.69
C PHE A 26 -0.44 -16.97 -24.80
N GLY A 27 -0.54 -18.26 -25.18
CA GLY A 27 0.10 -19.35 -24.45
C GLY A 27 1.62 -19.20 -24.36
N ASN A 28 2.27 -18.86 -25.47
CA ASN A 28 3.71 -18.58 -25.54
C ASN A 28 4.08 -17.40 -24.63
N THR A 29 3.28 -16.33 -24.64
CA THR A 29 3.52 -15.17 -23.75
C THR A 29 3.48 -15.56 -22.28
N LEU A 30 2.56 -16.44 -21.87
CA LEU A 30 2.51 -16.94 -20.49
C LEU A 30 3.75 -17.75 -20.13
N ASP A 31 4.17 -18.64 -21.03
CA ASP A 31 5.35 -19.47 -20.81
C ASP A 31 6.64 -18.62 -20.77
N ASP A 32 6.78 -17.63 -21.65
CA ASP A 32 7.94 -16.72 -21.71
C ASP A 32 8.05 -15.81 -20.48
N THR A 33 6.92 -15.45 -19.88
CA THR A 33 6.86 -14.56 -18.70
C THR A 33 6.87 -15.32 -17.37
N GLY A 34 6.86 -16.66 -17.41
CA GLY A 34 6.72 -17.50 -16.21
C GLY A 34 5.38 -17.31 -15.50
N LEU A 35 4.35 -16.88 -16.23
CA LEU A 35 3.00 -16.71 -15.71
C LEU A 35 2.22 -18.01 -15.83
N VAL A 36 1.50 -18.37 -14.76
CA VAL A 36 0.65 -19.55 -14.74
C VAL A 36 -0.81 -19.17 -14.54
N GLN A 37 -1.69 -19.80 -15.30
CA GLN A 37 -3.14 -19.72 -15.14
C GLN A 37 -3.57 -20.70 -14.03
N LEU A 38 -4.33 -20.23 -13.05
CA LEU A 38 -4.70 -21.05 -11.87
C LEU A 38 -6.10 -21.66 -11.91
N ILE A 39 -7.00 -21.17 -12.78
CA ILE A 39 -8.37 -21.69 -12.84
C ILE A 39 -8.39 -22.91 -13.76
N GLU A 40 -8.74 -24.07 -13.20
CA GLU A 40 -8.82 -25.36 -13.90
C GLU A 40 -10.26 -25.83 -14.17
N TYR A 41 -11.24 -25.13 -13.61
CA TYR A 41 -12.65 -25.50 -13.66
C TYR A 41 -13.43 -24.53 -14.56
N PRO A 42 -14.46 -25.00 -15.28
CA PRO A 42 -15.22 -24.13 -16.19
C PRO A 42 -15.96 -23.05 -15.41
N THR A 43 -15.93 -21.82 -15.94
CA THR A 43 -16.62 -20.66 -15.35
C THR A 43 -17.86 -20.28 -16.15
N ARG A 44 -18.05 -20.89 -17.33
CA ARG A 44 -19.28 -20.79 -18.12
C ARG A 44 -19.47 -22.04 -18.96
N LYS A 45 -20.54 -22.79 -18.67
CA LYS A 45 -20.84 -24.09 -19.32
C LYS A 45 -19.62 -25.02 -19.22
N ASP A 46 -19.05 -25.42 -20.35
CA ASP A 46 -17.88 -26.32 -20.43
C ASP A 46 -16.57 -25.58 -20.72
N ASN A 47 -16.56 -24.25 -20.61
CA ASN A 47 -15.40 -23.42 -20.96
C ASN A 47 -14.89 -22.61 -19.76
N ILE A 48 -13.57 -22.46 -19.72
CA ILE A 48 -12.85 -21.57 -18.80
C ILE A 48 -12.70 -20.23 -19.52
N LEU A 49 -13.53 -19.25 -19.17
CA LEU A 49 -13.52 -17.93 -19.80
C LEU A 49 -12.94 -16.85 -18.89
N ASP A 50 -13.06 -17.06 -17.59
CA ASP A 50 -12.50 -16.18 -16.58
C ASP A 50 -11.13 -16.74 -16.18
N LEU A 51 -10.12 -15.87 -16.23
CA LEU A 51 -8.72 -16.24 -16.10
C LEU A 51 -8.10 -15.59 -14.87
N MET A 52 -7.25 -16.34 -14.17
CA MET A 52 -6.43 -15.84 -13.08
C MET A 52 -5.00 -16.25 -13.34
N ILE A 53 -4.17 -15.26 -13.63
CA ILE A 53 -2.80 -15.45 -14.11
C ILE A 53 -1.86 -14.83 -13.08
N THR A 54 -0.85 -15.58 -12.64
CA THR A 54 0.13 -15.09 -11.67
C THR A 54 1.49 -15.76 -11.85
N ASN A 55 2.55 -15.09 -11.44
CA ASN A 55 3.90 -15.67 -11.31
C ASN A 55 4.16 -16.23 -9.89
N LEU A 56 3.18 -16.14 -8.99
CA LEU A 56 3.29 -16.56 -7.59
C LEU A 56 2.13 -17.49 -7.21
N PRO A 57 2.02 -18.68 -7.81
CA PRO A 57 0.93 -19.63 -7.54
C PRO A 57 0.81 -19.98 -6.05
N ASN A 58 1.95 -20.07 -5.35
CA ASN A 58 2.03 -20.40 -3.93
C ASN A 58 1.37 -19.35 -3.00
N GLN A 59 1.04 -18.15 -3.52
CA GLN A 59 0.33 -17.12 -2.76
C GLN A 59 -1.20 -17.29 -2.83
N VAL A 60 -1.72 -18.24 -3.61
CA VAL A 60 -3.16 -18.47 -3.75
C VAL A 60 -3.50 -19.82 -3.11
N PRO A 61 -3.72 -19.87 -1.77
CA PRO A 61 -3.97 -21.14 -1.07
C PRO A 61 -5.31 -21.79 -1.42
N ARG A 62 -6.28 -21.04 -1.94
CA ARG A 62 -7.64 -21.53 -2.16
C ARG A 62 -8.26 -20.87 -3.39
N ILE A 63 -8.81 -21.70 -4.26
CA ILE A 63 -9.58 -21.33 -5.44
C ILE A 63 -10.83 -22.20 -5.44
N GLU A 64 -12.00 -21.58 -5.54
CA GLU A 64 -13.29 -22.26 -5.60
C GLU A 64 -14.17 -21.62 -6.66
N ILE A 65 -14.97 -22.44 -7.33
CA ILE A 65 -16.04 -21.95 -8.20
C ILE A 65 -17.34 -22.06 -7.43
N MET A 66 -18.03 -20.93 -7.32
CA MET A 66 -19.33 -20.81 -6.69
C MET A 66 -20.40 -20.60 -7.75
N PRO A 67 -21.61 -21.16 -7.58
CA PRO A 67 -22.69 -20.95 -8.52
C PRO A 67 -22.99 -19.46 -8.65
N GLY A 68 -22.95 -18.96 -9.89
CA GLY A 68 -23.23 -17.56 -10.18
C GLY A 68 -24.72 -17.23 -10.24
N ILE A 69 -25.01 -15.93 -10.29
CA ILE A 69 -26.39 -15.40 -10.48
C ILE A 69 -26.69 -15.21 -11.98
N SER A 70 -25.66 -15.23 -12.84
CA SER A 70 -25.74 -14.98 -14.29
C SER A 70 -25.33 -16.21 -15.09
N ASP A 71 -25.04 -16.05 -16.38
CA ASP A 71 -24.54 -17.12 -17.25
C ASP A 71 -23.06 -17.47 -17.04
N HIS A 72 -22.45 -16.92 -15.98
CA HIS A 72 -21.11 -17.18 -15.49
C HIS A 72 -21.14 -17.56 -14.01
N ASP A 73 -20.35 -18.57 -13.65
CA ASP A 73 -20.06 -18.92 -12.27
C ASP A 73 -19.04 -17.95 -11.66
N ILE A 74 -19.07 -17.81 -10.34
CA ILE A 74 -18.21 -16.90 -9.59
C ILE A 74 -16.90 -17.61 -9.24
N VAL A 75 -15.78 -17.01 -9.58
CA VAL A 75 -14.46 -17.46 -9.14
C VAL A 75 -14.11 -16.81 -7.80
N PHE A 76 -14.07 -17.61 -6.74
CA PHE A 76 -13.63 -17.19 -5.41
C PHE A 76 -12.17 -17.59 -5.18
N MET A 77 -11.35 -16.65 -4.71
CA MET A 77 -9.93 -16.88 -4.49
C MET A 77 -9.45 -16.18 -3.23
N GLU A 78 -8.59 -16.85 -2.46
CA GLU A 78 -7.91 -16.24 -1.32
C GLU A 78 -6.45 -15.99 -1.64
N PHE A 79 -5.93 -14.83 -1.24
CA PHE A 79 -4.52 -14.46 -1.44
C PHE A 79 -3.79 -14.35 -0.09
N LYS A 80 -2.68 -15.06 0.04
CA LYS A 80 -1.76 -14.98 1.17
C LYS A 80 -0.74 -13.88 0.92
N ILE A 81 -1.11 -12.64 1.22
CA ILE A 81 -0.23 -11.48 1.08
C ILE A 81 0.34 -11.12 2.45
N THR A 82 1.67 -11.02 2.56
CA THR A 82 2.32 -10.43 3.72
C THR A 82 2.79 -9.03 3.34
N PRO A 83 2.12 -7.96 3.80
CA PRO A 83 2.53 -6.61 3.45
C PRO A 83 3.91 -6.30 4.03
N SER A 84 4.77 -5.69 3.21
CA SER A 84 6.02 -5.14 3.71
C SER A 84 5.69 -4.01 4.68
N LYS A 85 6.17 -4.12 5.92
CA LYS A 85 6.03 -3.04 6.90
C LYS A 85 7.10 -2.01 6.59
N LEU A 86 6.69 -0.82 6.15
CA LEU A 86 7.60 0.32 6.11
C LEU A 86 8.06 0.62 7.53
N LYS A 87 9.38 0.59 7.76
CA LYS A 87 9.94 1.05 9.03
C LYS A 87 9.71 2.56 9.10
N GLN A 88 8.91 2.99 10.06
CA GLN A 88 8.75 4.41 10.32
C GLN A 88 10.10 4.99 10.74
N THR A 89 10.56 6.03 10.05
CA THR A 89 11.77 6.74 10.43
C THR A 89 11.54 7.43 11.78
N PRO A 90 12.45 7.27 12.76
CA PRO A 90 12.32 7.96 14.03
C PRO A 90 12.35 9.45 13.78
N ARG A 91 11.37 10.18 14.33
CA ARG A 91 11.33 11.64 14.28
C ARG A 91 11.76 12.20 15.62
N ASN A 92 12.56 13.26 15.56
CA ASN A 92 12.92 14.05 16.72
C ASN A 92 11.70 14.89 17.14
N VAL A 93 11.22 14.66 18.36
CA VAL A 93 10.11 15.44 18.91
C VAL A 93 10.70 16.48 19.88
N PRO A 94 10.48 17.78 19.65
CA PRO A 94 10.96 18.83 20.54
C PRO A 94 10.21 18.80 21.88
N ILE A 95 10.94 18.91 22.98
CA ILE A 95 10.37 18.92 24.34
C ILE A 95 10.27 20.38 24.81
N TYR A 96 9.10 20.98 24.59
CA TYR A 96 8.86 22.39 24.92
C TYR A 96 9.05 22.70 26.41
N ASN A 97 8.69 21.77 27.30
CA ASN A 97 8.83 21.95 28.75
C ASN A 97 10.29 22.03 29.22
N GLN A 98 11.24 21.54 28.42
CA GLN A 98 12.68 21.59 28.71
C GLN A 98 13.42 22.56 27.79
N ALA A 99 12.70 23.42 27.08
CA ALA A 99 13.30 24.39 26.20
C ALA A 99 13.96 25.53 26.98
N ASN A 100 15.14 25.97 26.54
CA ASN A 100 15.79 27.15 27.11
C ASN A 100 15.19 28.43 26.49
N TRP A 101 14.05 28.87 27.02
CA TRP A 101 13.29 30.02 26.53
C TRP A 101 14.08 31.34 26.57
N GLU A 102 14.92 31.52 27.57
CA GLU A 102 15.76 32.73 27.70
C GLU A 102 16.77 32.85 26.55
N THR A 103 17.35 31.73 26.13
CA THR A 103 18.24 31.67 24.96
C THR A 103 17.47 31.98 23.68
N ILE A 104 16.24 31.47 23.52
CA ILE A 104 15.38 31.79 22.37
C ILE A 104 15.13 33.29 22.28
N LYS A 105 14.74 33.92 23.39
CA LYS A 105 14.46 35.37 23.44
C LYS A 105 15.70 36.19 23.05
N LYS A 106 16.86 35.87 23.61
CA LYS A 106 18.13 36.56 23.29
C LYS A 106 18.52 36.40 21.82
N LYS A 107 18.47 35.18 21.29
CA LYS A 107 18.81 34.91 19.88
C LYS A 107 17.80 35.53 18.92
N ARG A 108 16.51 35.62 19.29
CA ARG A 108 15.47 36.33 18.52
C ARG A 108 15.83 37.80 18.34
N VAL A 109 16.21 38.48 19.42
CA VAL A 109 16.60 39.90 19.38
C VAL A 109 17.84 40.08 18.48
N TYR A 110 18.86 39.23 18.62
CA TYR A 110 20.05 39.27 17.78
C TYR A 110 19.73 39.05 16.28
N LEU A 111 18.90 38.05 15.96
CA LEU A 111 18.48 37.81 14.58
C LEU A 111 17.68 38.97 14.00
N GLN A 112 16.78 39.57 14.77
CA GLN A 112 15.99 40.72 14.33
C GLN A 112 16.89 41.87 13.89
N HIS A 113 17.89 42.21 14.69
CA HIS A 113 18.87 43.25 14.36
C HIS A 113 19.72 42.88 13.14
N THR A 114 20.06 41.60 12.97
CA THR A 114 20.84 41.14 11.81
C THR A 114 20.02 41.21 10.52
N ILE A 115 18.75 40.83 10.57
CA ILE A 115 17.84 40.88 9.42
C ILE A 115 17.59 42.34 8.99
N GLN A 116 17.37 43.25 9.95
CA GLN A 116 17.22 44.68 9.66
C GLN A 116 18.42 45.29 8.94
N LYS A 117 19.64 44.76 9.17
CA LYS A 117 20.87 45.18 8.49
C LYS A 117 21.05 44.62 7.08
N VAL A 118 20.31 43.56 6.70
CA VAL A 118 20.49 42.81 5.43
C VAL A 118 19.34 43.08 4.43
N ASN A 119 18.52 44.11 4.68
CA ASN A 119 17.28 44.43 3.95
C ASN A 119 17.42 44.85 2.46
N HIS A 120 18.55 44.64 1.79
CA HIS A 120 18.73 45.02 0.38
C HIS A 120 18.48 43.90 -0.65
N ILE A 121 18.17 42.64 -0.26
CA ILE A 121 17.93 41.52 -1.23
C ILE A 121 16.76 40.60 -0.79
N PRO A 122 15.53 40.75 -1.32
CA PRO A 122 14.32 40.13 -0.75
C PRO A 122 14.23 38.59 -0.82
N LEU A 123 14.66 37.95 -1.91
CA LEU A 123 14.44 36.51 -2.15
C LEU A 123 15.42 35.60 -1.38
N MET A 124 16.68 36.02 -1.24
CA MET A 124 17.68 35.26 -0.49
C MET A 124 17.40 35.31 1.03
N ASN A 125 16.76 36.39 1.49
CA ASN A 125 16.46 36.62 2.90
C ASN A 125 15.41 35.65 3.48
N PHE A 126 14.44 35.20 2.68
CA PHE A 126 13.37 34.31 3.18
C PHE A 126 13.86 32.88 3.42
N ALA A 127 14.62 32.30 2.49
CA ALA A 127 15.20 30.96 2.64
C ALA A 127 16.25 30.91 3.77
N LEU A 128 17.10 31.94 3.87
CA LEU A 128 18.04 32.10 4.98
C LEU A 128 17.32 32.24 6.33
N HIS A 129 16.19 32.96 6.37
CA HIS A 129 15.38 33.08 7.58
C HIS A 129 14.77 31.73 8.00
N GLN A 130 14.23 30.95 7.06
CA GLN A 130 13.67 29.63 7.37
C GLN A 130 14.74 28.63 7.85
N ASN A 131 15.93 28.64 7.26
CA ASN A 131 17.00 27.73 7.67
C ASN A 131 17.58 28.11 9.04
N LYS A 132 17.85 29.40 9.28
CA LYS A 132 18.35 29.86 10.59
C LYS A 132 17.34 29.66 11.71
N THR A 133 16.04 29.83 11.43
CA THR A 133 15.00 29.54 12.43
C THR A 133 14.87 28.05 12.72
N LYS A 134 14.97 27.18 11.71
CA LYS A 134 15.03 25.71 11.90
C LYS A 134 16.25 25.29 12.73
N GLU A 135 17.44 25.82 12.45
CA GLU A 135 18.66 25.55 13.23
C GLU A 135 18.54 26.03 14.69
N LEU A 136 17.90 27.18 14.92
CA LEU A 136 17.64 27.67 16.27
C LEU A 136 16.69 26.77 17.03
N VAL A 137 15.62 26.29 16.39
CA VAL A 137 14.69 25.35 17.01
C VAL A 137 15.44 24.05 17.34
N VAL A 138 16.21 23.49 16.41
CA VAL A 138 16.96 22.24 16.66
C VAL A 138 18.03 22.39 17.74
N SER A 139 18.71 23.54 17.83
CA SER A 139 19.78 23.77 18.82
C SER A 139 19.29 24.14 20.23
N ILE A 140 18.02 24.51 20.41
CA ILE A 140 17.50 25.00 21.69
C ILE A 140 16.46 24.07 22.30
N PHE A 141 15.73 23.30 21.49
CA PHE A 141 14.83 22.28 22.00
C PHE A 141 15.61 21.00 22.27
N HIS A 142 15.59 20.54 23.53
CA HIS A 142 15.92 19.16 23.83
C HIS A 142 14.98 18.27 23.01
N THR A 143 15.56 17.44 22.15
CA THR A 143 14.79 16.49 21.34
C THR A 143 14.92 15.12 21.98
N LYS A 144 13.80 14.42 22.11
CA LYS A 144 13.82 12.97 22.32
C LYS A 144 13.59 12.32 20.97
N SER A 145 14.41 11.32 20.65
CA SER A 145 14.09 10.39 19.58
C SER A 145 12.81 9.68 19.99
N SER A 146 11.75 9.85 19.21
CA SER A 146 10.58 8.99 19.40
C SER A 146 10.96 7.60 18.91
N LEU A 147 11.23 6.69 19.85
CA LEU A 147 11.19 5.26 19.55
C LEU A 147 9.77 4.97 19.05
N GLN A 148 9.73 4.35 17.87
CA GLN A 148 8.54 3.89 17.13
C GLN A 148 7.26 4.04 17.94
N GLN A 149 6.45 5.06 17.61
CA GLN A 149 5.06 5.05 18.06
C GLN A 149 4.51 3.68 17.67
N LYS A 150 4.06 2.90 18.66
CA LYS A 150 3.29 1.69 18.39
C LYS A 150 2.22 2.09 17.38
N PRO A 151 1.99 1.29 16.31
CA PRO A 151 0.93 1.59 15.36
C PRO A 151 -0.32 1.89 16.18
N MET A 152 -0.94 3.05 15.91
CA MET A 152 -2.16 3.51 16.56
C MET A 152 -3.13 2.34 16.53
N GLY A 153 -3.23 1.64 17.67
CA GLY A 153 -4.08 0.46 17.77
C GLY A 153 -5.47 0.97 17.52
N TYR A 154 -6.11 0.47 16.46
CA TYR A 154 -7.54 0.68 16.28
C TYR A 154 -8.19 0.43 17.63
N ILE A 155 -8.87 1.44 18.15
CA ILE A 155 -9.69 1.32 19.35
C ILE A 155 -10.71 0.23 19.01
N ARG A 156 -10.42 -1.00 19.45
CA ARG A 156 -11.36 -2.10 19.37
C ARG A 156 -12.45 -1.72 20.36
N ASN A 157 -13.60 -1.29 19.87
CA ASN A 157 -14.80 -1.05 20.67
C ASN A 157 -15.20 -2.37 21.36
N LYS A 158 -14.56 -2.69 22.49
CA LYS A 158 -15.02 -3.66 23.46
C LYS A 158 -16.18 -3.01 24.21
N LYS A 159 -17.36 -2.96 23.59
CA LYS A 159 -18.63 -2.67 24.27
C LYS A 159 -19.86 -2.99 23.40
N ILE A 160 -19.91 -4.19 22.85
CA ILE A 160 -21.19 -4.79 22.40
C ILE A 160 -21.12 -6.29 22.69
N ASN A 161 -21.42 -6.68 23.93
CA ASN A 161 -21.99 -7.98 24.30
C ASN A 161 -22.17 -8.01 25.82
N GLU A 162 -23.25 -7.41 26.34
CA GLU A 162 -23.73 -7.75 27.70
C GLU A 162 -25.18 -7.36 28.01
N LYS A 163 -26.02 -6.97 27.02
CA LYS A 163 -27.43 -6.61 27.27
C LYS A 163 -28.48 -7.27 26.33
N LYS A 164 -28.22 -8.49 25.84
CA LYS A 164 -29.27 -9.32 25.17
C LYS A 164 -29.29 -10.79 25.64
N ARG A 165 -29.01 -11.04 26.92
CA ARG A 165 -29.26 -12.36 27.55
C ARG A 165 -30.11 -12.30 28.81
N GLN A 166 -30.76 -11.19 29.08
CA GLN A 166 -31.78 -11.08 30.12
C GLN A 166 -32.91 -10.19 29.61
N THR A 167 -33.86 -10.79 28.89
CA THR A 167 -35.31 -10.48 28.91
C THR A 167 -35.98 -11.34 27.84
N LEU A 168 -36.78 -12.29 28.34
CA LEU A 168 -37.89 -13.02 27.72
C LEU A 168 -37.54 -14.00 26.59
#